data_AF-A0A2N2T278-F1
#
_entry.id   AF-A0A2N2T278-F1
#
_cell.length_a   1.000
_cell.length_b   1.000
_cell.length_c   1.000
_cell.angle_alpha   90.00
_cell.angle_beta   90.00
_cell.angle_gamma   90.00
#
_symmetry.space_group_name_H-M   'P 1'
#
loop_
_entity.id
_entity.type
_entity.pdbx_description
1 polymer ?
#
loop_
_entity_poly.entity_id
_entity_poly.type
_entity_poly.pdbx_seq_one_letter_code
_entity_poly.pdbx_strand_id
1 'polypeptide(L)'
;STIGVNGVNEMIRNFTADEHDITSEWGHAFAVRLLDHIRGRIAAFQEETGHMYNLEATPAEGTTYRFAKEDAKRYPEILQAGTPDAPYYTNSTQLPVGYTDDAFEALELQDDLQKKYTGGTVLHLYMSENISSTAACRNLVRRALERFHLPYITITPTFSICPKHGYLAGEHEFCPTCDEEALSRKRAVNA
;
A
#
# COMPACT_ATOMS: atom_id res chain seq x y z
N SER A 1 2.05 -24.73 4.31
CA SER A 1 1.83 -24.19 2.95
C SER A 1 1.09 -22.87 3.05
N THR A 2 1.32 -21.94 2.12
CA THR A 2 0.76 -20.58 2.23
C THR A 2 -0.39 -20.35 1.26
N ILE A 3 -1.44 -19.68 1.74
CA ILE A 3 -2.55 -19.18 0.93
C ILE A 3 -2.46 -17.65 0.92
N GLY A 4 -2.42 -17.08 -0.28
CA GLY A 4 -2.32 -15.65 -0.51
C GLY A 4 -3.60 -15.07 -1.08
N VAL A 5 -3.87 -13.80 -0.78
CA VAL A 5 -4.92 -13.00 -1.42
C VAL A 5 -4.30 -11.80 -2.11
N ASN A 6 -4.92 -11.33 -3.18
CA ASN A 6 -4.48 -10.15 -3.92
C ASN A 6 -5.66 -9.45 -4.60
N GLY A 7 -5.65 -8.13 -4.70
CA GLY A 7 -6.65 -7.36 -5.43
C GLY A 7 -8.01 -7.31 -4.76
N VAL A 8 -8.08 -7.34 -3.42
CA VAL A 8 -9.37 -7.30 -2.72
C VAL A 8 -10.10 -5.98 -2.97
N ASN A 9 -9.37 -4.88 -3.14
CA ASN A 9 -9.95 -3.60 -3.54
C ASN A 9 -10.69 -3.72 -4.88
N GLU A 10 -10.02 -4.19 -5.92
CA GLU A 10 -10.62 -4.32 -7.25
C GLU A 10 -11.70 -5.42 -7.28
N MET A 11 -11.58 -6.47 -6.48
CA MET A 11 -12.64 -7.46 -6.30
C MET A 11 -13.92 -6.81 -5.78
N ILE A 12 -13.82 -5.93 -4.76
CA ILE A 12 -14.97 -5.19 -4.22
C ILE A 12 -15.58 -4.29 -5.30
N ARG A 13 -14.73 -3.52 -6.01
CA ARG A 13 -15.17 -2.64 -7.10
C ARG A 13 -15.93 -3.42 -8.18
N ASN A 14 -15.37 -4.52 -8.68
CA ASN A 14 -16.04 -5.35 -9.68
C ASN A 14 -17.33 -6.00 -9.15
N PHE A 15 -17.34 -6.47 -7.89
CA PHE A 15 -18.53 -7.10 -7.30
C PHE A 15 -19.70 -6.14 -7.12
N THR A 16 -19.40 -4.86 -6.88
CA THR A 16 -20.38 -3.81 -6.62
C THR A 16 -20.62 -2.88 -7.81
N ALA A 17 -20.11 -3.22 -9.00
CA ALA A 17 -20.17 -2.34 -10.17
C ALA A 17 -19.65 -0.91 -9.88
N ASP A 18 -18.54 -0.83 -9.15
CA ASP A 18 -17.82 0.37 -8.74
C ASP A 18 -18.53 1.26 -7.71
N GLU A 19 -19.59 0.79 -7.06
CA GLU A 19 -20.26 1.53 -5.97
C GLU A 19 -19.40 1.63 -4.71
N HIS A 20 -18.61 0.59 -4.44
CA HIS A 20 -17.75 0.51 -3.26
C HIS A 20 -16.34 0.10 -3.63
N ASP A 21 -15.39 0.52 -2.80
CA ASP A 21 -14.03 0.01 -2.74
C ASP A 21 -13.69 -0.37 -1.29
N ILE A 22 -12.46 -0.80 -1.01
CA ILE A 22 -12.06 -1.26 0.33
C ILE A 22 -12.13 -0.15 1.41
N THR A 23 -12.17 1.12 1.00
CA THR A 23 -12.11 2.29 1.89
C THR A 23 -13.48 2.69 2.43
N SER A 24 -14.54 2.28 1.74
CA SER A 24 -15.92 2.43 2.22
C SER A 24 -16.22 1.52 3.41
N GLU A 25 -17.12 1.92 4.32
CA GLU A 25 -17.54 1.07 5.43
C GLU A 25 -18.07 -0.30 4.96
N TRP A 26 -18.83 -0.31 3.86
CA TRP A 26 -19.36 -1.53 3.27
C TRP A 26 -18.24 -2.44 2.72
N GLY A 27 -17.31 -1.87 1.94
CA GLY A 27 -16.22 -2.61 1.32
C GLY A 27 -15.22 -3.12 2.34
N HIS A 28 -14.91 -2.33 3.36
CA HIS A 28 -14.10 -2.75 4.50
C HIS A 28 -14.72 -3.95 5.21
N ALA A 29 -16.02 -3.86 5.54
CA ALA A 29 -16.75 -4.98 6.15
C ALA A 29 -16.79 -6.21 5.22
N PHE A 30 -16.86 -6.01 3.90
CA PHE A 30 -16.79 -7.10 2.92
C PHE A 30 -15.42 -7.80 2.93
N ALA A 31 -14.33 -7.03 2.95
CA ALA A 31 -12.96 -7.54 3.05
C ALA A 31 -12.74 -8.33 4.35
N VAL A 32 -13.23 -7.81 5.49
CA VAL A 32 -13.20 -8.51 6.78
C VAL A 32 -13.89 -9.88 6.68
N ARG A 33 -15.11 -9.93 6.13
CA ARG A 33 -15.84 -11.20 5.96
C ARG A 33 -15.11 -12.18 5.06
N LEU A 34 -14.48 -11.71 3.99
CA LEU A 34 -13.68 -12.54 3.09
C LEU A 34 -12.51 -13.19 3.84
N LEU A 35 -11.73 -12.39 4.57
CA LEU A 35 -10.57 -12.90 5.31
C LEU A 35 -10.99 -13.90 6.41
N ASP A 36 -12.09 -13.62 7.12
CA ASP A 36 -12.63 -14.54 8.13
C ASP A 36 -13.11 -15.86 7.51
N HIS A 37 -13.74 -15.80 6.34
CA HIS A 37 -14.11 -16.99 5.59
C HIS A 37 -12.88 -17.83 5.22
N ILE A 38 -11.85 -17.20 4.66
CA ILE A 38 -10.61 -17.90 4.26
C ILE A 38 -9.93 -18.54 5.48
N ARG A 39 -9.86 -17.83 6.61
CA ARG A 39 -9.32 -18.36 7.87
C ARG A 39 -10.10 -19.58 8.36
N GLY A 40 -11.44 -19.53 8.30
CA GLY A 40 -12.28 -20.68 8.65
C GLY A 40 -12.02 -21.90 7.76
N ARG A 41 -11.85 -21.68 6.44
CA ARG A 41 -11.48 -22.76 5.51
C ARG A 41 -10.09 -23.33 5.79
N ILE A 42 -9.12 -22.47 6.08
CA ILE A 42 -7.76 -22.86 6.48
C ILE A 42 -7.83 -23.77 7.72
N ALA A 43 -8.54 -23.35 8.77
CA ALA A 43 -8.67 -24.14 9.99
C ALA A 43 -9.27 -25.54 9.71
N ALA A 44 -10.35 -25.61 8.94
CA ALA A 44 -10.96 -26.88 8.54
C ALA A 44 -9.98 -27.79 7.78
N PHE A 45 -9.20 -27.24 6.84
CA PHE A 45 -8.19 -28.02 6.10
C PHE A 45 -7.05 -28.50 6.99
N GLN A 46 -6.65 -27.72 8.00
CA GLN A 46 -5.65 -28.16 8.97
C GLN A 46 -6.16 -29.34 9.80
N GLU A 47 -7.42 -29.30 10.24
CA GLU A 47 -8.04 -30.40 10.99
C GLU A 47 -8.19 -31.67 10.13
N GLU A 48 -8.62 -31.52 8.88
CA GLU A 48 -8.83 -32.64 7.96
C GLU A 48 -7.52 -33.32 7.55
N THR A 49 -6.48 -32.53 7.25
CA THR A 49 -5.26 -33.04 6.62
C THR A 49 -4.07 -33.18 7.56
N GLY A 50 -4.11 -32.55 8.74
CA GLY A 50 -2.96 -32.43 9.65
C GLY A 50 -1.82 -31.55 9.14
N HIS A 51 -1.97 -30.93 7.96
CA HIS A 51 -0.98 -30.01 7.41
C HIS A 51 -1.25 -28.57 7.87
N MET A 52 -0.19 -27.85 8.24
CA MET A 52 -0.30 -26.45 8.65
C MET A 52 -0.38 -25.52 7.43
N TYR A 53 -1.37 -24.62 7.46
CA TYR A 53 -1.58 -23.59 6.45
C TYR A 53 -1.67 -22.21 7.09
N ASN A 54 -1.15 -21.20 6.40
CA ASN A 54 -1.18 -19.80 6.85
C ASN A 54 -1.79 -18.90 5.77
N LEU A 55 -2.39 -17.80 6.22
CA LEU A 55 -2.91 -16.74 5.36
C LEU A 55 -1.87 -15.62 5.30
N GLU A 56 -1.41 -15.28 4.10
CA GLU A 56 -0.37 -14.28 3.88
C GLU A 56 -0.87 -13.13 3.00
N ALA A 57 -0.46 -11.91 3.36
CA ALA A 57 -0.55 -10.78 2.46
C ALA A 57 0.61 -10.88 1.47
N THR A 58 0.40 -11.65 0.39
CA THR A 58 1.45 -11.95 -0.59
C THR A 58 2.01 -10.64 -1.15
N PRO A 59 3.35 -10.44 -1.22
CA PRO A 59 3.93 -9.22 -1.79
C PRO A 59 3.56 -8.94 -3.25
N ALA A 60 3.25 -10.01 -3.99
CA ALA A 60 2.70 -10.02 -5.34
C ALA A 60 3.42 -9.15 -6.39
N GLU A 61 4.69 -8.79 -6.18
CA GLU A 61 5.45 -7.79 -6.97
C GLU A 61 5.28 -7.88 -8.49
N GLY A 62 5.40 -9.08 -9.08
CA GLY A 62 5.11 -9.31 -10.50
C GLY A 62 3.71 -9.85 -10.78
N THR A 63 3.06 -10.43 -9.77
CA THR A 63 1.78 -11.11 -9.90
C THR A 63 0.62 -10.13 -10.04
N THR A 64 0.66 -8.98 -9.36
CA THR A 64 -0.38 -7.93 -9.46
C THR A 64 -0.59 -7.49 -10.91
N TYR A 65 0.50 -7.14 -11.59
CA TYR A 65 0.51 -6.75 -13.01
C TYR A 65 0.15 -7.91 -13.92
N ARG A 66 0.69 -9.11 -13.66
CA ARG A 66 0.43 -10.27 -14.51
C ARG A 66 -1.05 -10.66 -14.50
N PHE A 67 -1.67 -10.74 -13.32
CA PHE A 67 -3.09 -11.05 -13.21
C PHE A 67 -3.95 -9.96 -13.86
N ALA A 68 -3.64 -8.69 -13.62
CA ALA A 68 -4.38 -7.60 -14.24
C ALA A 68 -4.36 -7.69 -15.79
N LYS A 69 -3.16 -7.90 -16.38
CA LYS A 69 -3.00 -8.04 -17.82
C LYS A 69 -3.70 -9.29 -18.40
N GLU A 70 -3.66 -10.42 -17.70
CA GLU A 70 -4.33 -11.64 -18.19
C GLU A 70 -5.86 -11.54 -18.09
N ASP A 71 -6.39 -10.90 -17.05
CA ASP A 71 -7.84 -10.72 -16.90
C ASP A 71 -8.37 -9.72 -17.93
N ALA A 72 -7.64 -8.64 -18.23
CA ALA A 72 -8.04 -7.66 -19.25
C ALA A 72 -8.21 -8.29 -20.65
N LYS A 73 -7.46 -9.36 -20.97
CA LYS A 73 -7.64 -10.11 -22.23
C LYS A 73 -8.96 -10.88 -22.29
N ARG A 74 -9.52 -11.25 -21.14
CA ARG A 74 -10.72 -12.09 -21.01
C ARG A 74 -11.96 -11.28 -20.72
N TYR A 75 -11.80 -10.19 -19.98
CA TYR A 75 -12.86 -9.33 -19.46
C TYR A 75 -12.53 -7.88 -19.78
N PRO A 76 -12.95 -7.37 -20.95
CA PRO A 76 -12.57 -6.02 -21.40
C PRO A 76 -13.06 -4.89 -20.48
N GLU A 77 -14.11 -5.13 -19.69
CA GLU A 77 -14.72 -4.16 -18.78
C GLU A 77 -14.27 -4.33 -17.32
N ILE A 78 -13.27 -5.20 -17.06
CA ILE A 78 -12.82 -5.45 -15.69
C ILE A 78 -12.19 -4.19 -15.07
N LEU A 79 -12.64 -3.86 -13.87
CA LEU A 79 -12.12 -2.71 -13.12
C LEU A 79 -10.79 -3.08 -12.48
N GLN A 80 -9.77 -2.26 -12.73
CA GLN A 80 -8.41 -2.45 -12.24
C GLN A 80 -7.85 -1.11 -11.76
N ALA A 81 -6.73 -1.15 -11.02
CA ALA A 81 -5.98 0.05 -10.68
C ALA A 81 -4.88 0.33 -11.74
N GLY A 82 -4.32 1.53 -11.71
CA GLY A 82 -3.27 1.96 -12.64
C GLY A 82 -3.82 2.52 -13.94
N THR A 83 -2.96 2.55 -14.96
CA THR A 83 -3.28 3.05 -16.31
C THR A 83 -3.54 1.90 -17.28
N PRO A 84 -4.13 2.13 -18.45
CA PRO A 84 -4.30 1.08 -19.47
C PRO A 84 -2.99 0.39 -19.87
N ASP A 85 -1.87 1.12 -19.85
CA ASP A 85 -0.54 0.58 -20.19
C ASP A 85 0.16 -0.12 -19.01
N ALA A 86 -0.22 0.24 -17.78
CA ALA A 86 0.33 -0.31 -16.54
C ALA A 86 -0.78 -0.67 -15.53
N PRO A 87 -1.66 -1.63 -15.87
CA PRO A 87 -2.73 -2.03 -14.96
C PRO A 87 -2.18 -2.94 -13.87
N TYR A 88 -2.71 -2.82 -12.66
CA TYR A 88 -2.36 -3.67 -11.53
C TYR A 88 -3.57 -3.89 -10.61
N TYR A 89 -3.44 -4.90 -9.76
CA TYR A 89 -4.33 -5.11 -8.62
C TYR A 89 -3.64 -4.64 -7.34
N THR A 90 -4.37 -3.90 -6.50
CA THR A 90 -3.90 -3.44 -5.21
C THR A 90 -3.49 -4.63 -4.34
N ASN A 91 -2.33 -4.52 -3.69
CA ASN A 91 -1.72 -5.67 -3.04
C ASN A 91 -2.58 -6.18 -1.88
N SER A 92 -2.88 -7.48 -1.86
CA SER A 92 -3.63 -8.13 -0.77
C SER A 92 -4.93 -7.37 -0.41
N THR A 93 -5.00 -6.80 0.80
CA THR A 93 -6.08 -5.94 1.32
C THR A 93 -5.59 -4.54 1.67
N GLN A 94 -4.52 -4.08 1.02
CA GLN A 94 -4.02 -2.72 1.23
C GLN A 94 -5.00 -1.68 0.69
N LEU A 95 -4.83 -0.45 1.17
CA LEU A 95 -5.53 0.71 0.62
C LEU A 95 -5.08 0.96 -0.82
N PRO A 96 -5.95 1.55 -1.67
CA PRO A 96 -5.55 2.01 -2.99
C PRO A 96 -4.35 2.96 -2.92
N VAL A 97 -3.48 2.92 -3.93
CA VAL A 97 -2.33 3.82 -4.02
C VAL A 97 -2.81 5.27 -4.02
N GLY A 98 -2.22 6.10 -3.15
CA GLY A 98 -2.55 7.52 -3.03
C GLY A 98 -3.87 7.81 -2.30
N TYR A 99 -4.43 6.85 -1.56
CA TYR A 99 -5.66 7.07 -0.80
C TYR A 99 -5.51 8.12 0.32
N THR A 100 -4.45 8.02 1.12
CA THR A 100 -4.15 8.98 2.19
C THR A 100 -2.64 9.14 2.39
N ASP A 101 -2.23 10.36 2.74
CA ASP A 101 -0.87 10.69 3.20
C ASP A 101 -0.75 10.64 4.73
N ASP A 102 -1.87 10.49 5.46
CA ASP A 102 -1.86 10.35 6.91
C ASP A 102 -1.57 8.90 7.32
N ALA A 103 -0.35 8.68 7.82
CA ALA A 103 0.11 7.40 8.31
C ALA A 103 -0.79 6.81 9.41
N PHE A 104 -1.39 7.64 10.27
CA PHE A 104 -2.26 7.17 11.34
C PHE A 104 -3.64 6.79 10.82
N GLU A 105 -4.18 7.51 9.84
CA GLU A 105 -5.40 7.11 9.15
C GLU A 105 -5.20 5.77 8.44
N ALA A 106 -4.07 5.61 7.72
CA ALA A 106 -3.73 4.36 7.07
C ALA A 106 -3.60 3.20 8.07
N LEU A 107 -3.00 3.44 9.25
CA LEU A 107 -2.94 2.45 10.32
C LEU A 107 -4.34 2.10 10.86
N GLU A 108 -5.19 3.10 11.11
CA GLU A 108 -6.55 2.91 11.63
C GLU A 108 -7.40 2.07 10.68
N LEU A 109 -7.35 2.35 9.37
CA LEU A 109 -8.10 1.62 8.34
C LEU A 109 -7.56 0.22 8.04
N GLN A 110 -6.32 -0.07 8.43
CA GLN A 110 -5.66 -1.35 8.10
C GLN A 110 -5.53 -2.27 9.32
N ASP A 111 -5.61 -1.77 10.54
CA ASP A 111 -5.30 -2.53 11.76
C ASP A 111 -6.09 -3.85 11.86
N ASP A 112 -7.40 -3.83 11.62
CA ASP A 112 -8.24 -5.02 11.76
C ASP A 112 -8.07 -6.03 10.61
N LEU A 113 -7.86 -5.56 9.38
CA LEU A 113 -7.56 -6.40 8.21
C LEU A 113 -6.19 -7.06 8.38
N GLN A 114 -5.17 -6.29 8.79
CA GLN A 114 -3.80 -6.79 8.87
C GLN A 114 -3.60 -7.82 9.99
N LYS A 115 -4.35 -7.72 11.10
CA LYS A 115 -4.40 -8.76 12.15
C LYS A 115 -4.96 -10.11 11.69
N LYS A 116 -5.65 -10.15 10.55
CA LYS A 116 -6.25 -11.39 10.06
C LYS A 116 -5.23 -12.29 9.35
N TYR A 117 -4.10 -11.76 8.92
CA TYR A 117 -3.01 -12.56 8.34
C TYR A 117 -2.24 -13.29 9.43
N THR A 118 -1.92 -14.56 9.18
CA THR A 118 -1.20 -15.44 10.12
C THR A 118 0.18 -15.84 9.61
N GLY A 119 0.44 -15.66 8.31
CA GLY A 119 1.69 -16.02 7.66
C GLY A 119 2.70 -14.88 7.54
N GLY A 120 2.18 -13.67 7.37
CA GLY A 120 2.98 -12.47 7.17
C GLY A 120 2.13 -11.37 6.55
N THR A 121 2.37 -10.15 7.01
CA THR A 121 1.92 -8.94 6.35
C THR A 121 2.90 -7.82 6.65
N VAL A 122 2.88 -6.77 5.83
CA VAL A 122 3.62 -5.54 6.03
C VAL A 122 2.74 -4.37 5.62
N LEU A 123 2.67 -3.35 6.47
CA LEU A 123 2.10 -2.05 6.08
C LEU A 123 3.23 -1.06 5.81
N HIS A 124 3.23 -0.49 4.61
CA HIS A 124 4.18 0.55 4.21
C HIS A 124 3.59 1.93 4.55
N LEU A 125 4.26 2.65 5.45
CA LEU A 125 3.93 4.03 5.77
C LEU A 125 4.85 4.94 4.97
N TYR A 126 4.35 5.46 3.85
CA TYR A 126 5.06 6.43 3.03
C TYR A 126 4.93 7.82 3.65
N MET A 127 6.06 8.50 3.92
CA MET A 127 6.07 9.84 4.49
C MET A 127 6.39 10.84 3.40
N SER A 128 5.46 11.76 3.11
CA SER A 128 5.62 12.80 2.09
C SER A 128 6.80 13.73 2.39
N GLU A 129 7.13 13.88 3.68
CA GLU A 129 8.27 14.67 4.16
C GLU A 129 9.37 13.80 4.78
N ASN A 130 10.58 14.35 4.81
CA ASN A 130 11.69 13.74 5.54
C ASN A 130 11.39 13.72 7.05
N ILE A 131 11.75 12.62 7.71
CA ILE A 131 11.58 12.52 9.15
C ILE A 131 12.57 13.47 9.83
N SER A 132 12.05 14.47 10.53
CA SER A 132 12.80 15.58 11.11
C SER A 132 13.93 15.17 12.07
N SER A 133 13.83 14.00 12.71
CA SER A 133 14.90 13.45 13.55
C SER A 133 14.73 11.96 13.83
N THR A 134 15.80 11.30 14.27
CA THR A 134 15.75 9.92 14.76
C THR A 134 14.80 9.75 15.95
N ALA A 135 14.69 10.76 16.81
CA ALA A 135 13.75 10.78 17.94
C ALA A 135 12.28 10.84 17.46
N ALA A 136 12.00 11.61 16.41
CA ALA A 136 10.67 11.65 15.79
C ALA A 136 10.29 10.29 15.18
N CYS A 137 11.20 9.67 14.42
CA CYS A 137 11.01 8.33 13.86
C CYS A 137 10.72 7.30 14.96
N ARG A 138 11.55 7.29 16.02
CA ARG A 138 11.36 6.38 17.17
C ARG A 138 10.00 6.57 17.84
N ASN A 139 9.57 7.82 18.02
CA ASN A 139 8.27 8.10 18.62
C ASN A 139 7.10 7.68 17.73
N LEU A 140 7.23 7.83 16.41
CA LEU A 140 6.25 7.36 15.44
C LEU A 140 6.11 5.83 15.50
N VAL A 141 7.22 5.09 15.39
CA VAL A 141 7.22 3.63 15.51
C VAL A 141 6.59 3.19 16.84
N ARG A 142 7.01 3.81 17.95
CA ARG A 142 6.49 3.47 19.28
C ARG A 142 4.98 3.69 19.36
N ARG A 143 4.48 4.84 18.92
CA ARG A 143 3.04 5.14 18.91
C ARG A 143 2.25 4.18 18.04
N ALA A 144 2.78 3.82 16.87
CA ALA A 144 2.15 2.87 15.98
C ALA A 144 2.02 1.49 16.65
N LEU A 145 3.10 0.99 17.27
CA LEU A 145 3.11 -0.32 17.92
C LEU A 145 2.39 -0.36 19.28
N GLU A 146 2.26 0.78 19.97
CA GLU A 146 1.50 0.88 21.23
C GLU A 146 -0.02 0.99 21.01
N ARG A 147 -0.44 1.63 19.91
CA ARG A 147 -1.86 1.91 19.64
C ARG A 147 -2.51 0.88 18.71
N PHE A 148 -1.73 0.28 17.82
CA PHE A 148 -2.20 -0.69 16.83
C PHE A 148 -1.54 -2.05 17.03
N HIS A 149 -2.15 -3.11 16.50
CA HIS A 149 -1.64 -4.48 16.64
C HIS A 149 -1.13 -5.03 15.30
N LEU A 150 -0.78 -4.16 14.36
CA LEU A 150 -0.14 -4.59 13.12
C LEU A 150 1.19 -5.28 13.45
N PRO A 151 1.46 -6.46 12.86
CA PRO A 151 2.63 -7.25 13.21
C PRO A 151 3.93 -6.67 12.64
N TYR A 152 3.86 -5.91 11.53
CA TYR A 152 5.03 -5.37 10.86
C TYR A 152 4.68 -4.11 10.07
N ILE A 153 5.41 -3.04 10.34
CA ILE A 153 5.32 -1.76 9.63
C ILE A 153 6.70 -1.38 9.08
N THR A 154 6.71 -0.60 8.01
CA THR A 154 7.90 0.11 7.53
C THR A 154 7.60 1.59 7.45
N ILE A 155 8.61 2.41 7.68
CA ILE A 155 8.53 3.86 7.48
C ILE A 155 9.44 4.21 6.32
N THR A 156 8.86 4.76 5.27
CA THR A 156 9.55 5.07 4.01
C THR A 156 9.46 6.57 3.76
N PRO A 157 10.49 7.35 4.11
CA PRO A 157 10.52 8.78 3.78
C PRO A 157 10.73 9.00 2.29
N THR A 158 10.06 10.00 1.73
CA THR A 158 10.22 10.41 0.34
C THR A 158 11.44 11.32 0.18
N PHE A 159 12.19 11.08 -0.89
CA PHE A 159 13.32 11.91 -1.32
C PHE A 159 13.35 12.01 -2.84
N SER A 160 13.92 13.10 -3.35
CA SER A 160 14.19 13.29 -4.78
C SER A 160 15.69 13.33 -5.04
N ILE A 161 16.11 12.99 -6.26
CA ILE A 161 17.52 12.99 -6.66
C ILE A 161 17.72 14.04 -7.74
N CYS A 162 18.52 15.07 -7.44
CA CYS A 162 19.03 16.00 -8.41
C CYS A 162 20.34 15.47 -9.02
N PRO A 163 20.50 15.44 -10.36
CA PRO A 163 21.77 15.06 -11.00
C PRO A 163 22.96 15.95 -10.60
N LYS A 164 22.69 17.18 -10.15
CA LYS A 164 23.71 18.14 -9.72
C LYS A 164 23.93 18.16 -8.20
N HIS A 165 22.85 18.20 -7.43
CA HIS A 165 22.90 18.43 -5.98
C HIS A 165 22.72 17.15 -5.13
N GLY A 166 22.44 16.01 -5.76
CA GLY A 166 22.26 14.73 -5.06
C GLY A 166 20.89 14.62 -4.38
N TYR A 167 20.86 14.06 -3.17
CA TYR A 167 19.63 13.79 -2.42
C TYR A 167 18.97 15.09 -1.93
N LEU A 168 17.67 15.20 -2.18
CA LEU A 168 16.78 16.27 -1.72
C LEU A 168 15.74 15.66 -0.80
N ALA A 169 15.47 16.32 0.33
CA ALA A 169 14.45 15.88 1.28
C ALA A 169 13.03 16.17 0.73
N GLY A 170 12.15 15.16 0.73
CA GLY A 170 10.78 15.28 0.21
C GLY A 170 10.68 15.07 -1.31
N GLU A 171 9.47 15.22 -1.83
CA GLU A 171 9.18 15.14 -3.26
C GLU A 171 9.36 16.49 -3.95
N HIS A 172 10.20 16.52 -4.98
CA HIS A 172 10.49 17.70 -5.80
C HIS A 172 10.49 17.31 -7.28
N GLU A 173 9.55 17.86 -8.05
CA GLU A 173 9.56 17.72 -9.52
C GLU A 173 10.78 18.42 -10.14
N PHE A 174 11.15 19.58 -9.57
CA PHE A 174 12.34 20.36 -9.96
C PHE A 174 13.21 20.65 -8.73
N CYS A 175 14.54 20.59 -8.91
CA CYS A 175 15.47 20.85 -7.81
C CYS A 175 15.39 22.32 -7.36
N PRO A 176 14.97 22.61 -6.11
CA PRO A 176 14.82 23.99 -5.63
C PRO A 176 16.15 24.74 -5.62
N THR A 177 17.26 24.04 -5.40
CA THR A 177 18.61 24.62 -5.45
C THR A 177 19.03 24.97 -6.88
N CYS A 178 18.70 24.15 -7.88
CA CYS A 178 18.93 24.50 -9.29
C CYS A 178 18.14 25.74 -9.70
N ASP A 179 16.90 25.83 -9.26
CA ASP A 179 16.02 26.96 -9.57
C ASP A 179 16.54 28.26 -8.95
N GLU A 180 16.96 28.22 -7.69
CA GLU A 180 17.55 29.37 -7.00
C GLU A 180 18.85 29.84 -7.66
N GLU A 181 19.71 28.92 -8.07
CA GLU A 181 20.92 29.24 -8.84
C GLU A 181 20.59 29.86 -10.20
N ALA A 182 19.55 29.36 -10.90
CA ALA A 182 19.12 29.90 -12.18
C ALA A 182 18.55 31.32 -12.04
N LEU A 183 17.76 31.57 -11.00
CA LEU A 183 17.24 32.89 -10.64
C LEU A 183 18.38 33.85 -10.31
N SER A 184 19.36 33.39 -9.53
CA SER A 184 20.53 34.18 -9.16
C SER A 184 21.38 34.58 -10.39
N ARG A 185 21.59 33.65 -11.32
CA ARG A 185 22.26 33.95 -12.61
C ARG A 185 21.50 34.98 -13.43
N LYS A 186 20.18 34.86 -13.53
CA LYS A 186 19.35 35.85 -14.25
C LYS A 186 19.43 37.24 -13.61
N ARG A 187 19.42 37.33 -12.27
CA ARG A 187 19.57 38.60 -11.55
C ARG A 187 20.93 39.25 -11.78
N ALA A 188 22.01 38.46 -11.80
CA ALA A 188 23.36 38.96 -12.06
C ALA A 188 23.58 39.48 -13.49
N VAL A 189 22.86 38.95 -14.48
CA VAL A 189 22.93 39.43 -15.88
C VAL A 189 22.13 40.72 -16.09
N ASN A 190 21.11 40.96 -15.26
CA ASN A 190 20.22 42.13 -15.36
C ASN A 190 20.65 43.30 -14.46
N ALA A 191 21.76 43.17 -13.74
CA ALA A 191 22.35 44.21 -12.88
C ALA A 191 23.58 44.81 -13.56
#